data_AF-A0A2M6W0N6-F1
#
_entry.id   AF-A0A2M6W0N6-F1
#
_cell.length_a   1.000
_cell.length_b   1.000
_cell.length_c   1.000
_cell.angle_alpha   90.00
_cell.angle_beta   90.00
_cell.angle_gamma   90.00
#
_symmetry.space_group_name_H-M   'P 1'
#
loop_
_entity.id
_entity.type
_entity.pdbx_description
1 polymer ?
#
loop_
_entity_poly.entity_id
_entity_poly.type
_entity_poly.pdbx_seq_one_letter_code
_entity_poly.pdbx_strand_id
1 'polypeptide(L)'
;MAIIMTMTTLPTLQEYLLKELAAHAEQKELLLIMSKLATIGEYISTHTSKAGIANILGAAGAVNVQGETVQKLDVFANNVCKTQL
;
A
#
# COMPACT_ATOMS: atom_id res chain seq x y z
N MET A 1 45.53 3.23 -0.07
CA MET A 1 44.45 4.07 0.51
C MET A 1 43.13 3.51 -0.01
N ALA A 2 42.46 2.67 0.78
CA ALA A 2 41.21 2.05 0.37
C ALA A 2 40.08 3.08 0.50
N ILE A 3 39.37 3.33 -0.59
CA ILE A 3 38.15 4.13 -0.58
C ILE A 3 37.10 3.27 0.14
N ILE A 4 36.76 3.64 1.38
CA ILE A 4 35.61 3.06 2.07
C ILE A 4 34.38 3.61 1.34
N MET A 5 33.82 2.80 0.44
CA MET A 5 32.52 3.06 -0.16
C MET A 5 31.48 2.84 0.94
N THR A 6 31.07 3.92 1.61
CA THR A 6 30.02 3.86 2.63
C THR A 6 28.72 3.46 1.93
N MET A 7 28.28 2.22 2.16
CA MET A 7 26.94 1.76 1.78
C MET A 7 25.93 2.61 2.55
N THR A 8 25.38 3.63 1.89
CA THR A 8 24.30 4.43 2.47
C THR A 8 23.05 3.58 2.38
N THR A 9 22.67 2.93 3.46
CA THR A 9 21.41 2.20 3.57
C THR A 9 20.26 3.21 3.44
N LEU A 10 19.41 3.01 2.43
CA LEU A 10 18.19 3.78 2.30
C LEU A 10 17.24 3.39 3.45
N PRO A 11 16.61 4.37 4.12
CA PRO A 11 15.65 4.08 5.18
C PRO A 11 14.42 3.38 4.60
N THR A 12 13.79 2.54 5.40
CA THR A 12 12.44 2.05 5.15
C THR A 12 11.45 3.21 5.13
N LEU A 13 10.27 2.99 4.53
CA LEU A 13 9.21 3.99 4.54
C LEU A 13 8.79 4.36 5.97
N GLN A 14 8.71 3.40 6.89
CA GLN A 14 8.36 3.63 8.29
C GLN A 14 9.41 4.49 9.00
N GLU A 15 10.70 4.20 8.81
CA GLU A 15 11.79 5.01 9.37
C GLU A 15 11.77 6.44 8.82
N TYR A 16 11.50 6.58 7.51
CA TYR A 16 11.35 7.89 6.88
C TYR A 16 10.16 8.66 7.46
N LEU A 17 8.98 8.05 7.55
CA LEU A 17 7.77 8.71 8.08
C LEU A 17 7.91 9.11 9.56
N LEU A 18 8.60 8.29 10.38
CA LEU A 18 8.88 8.63 11.77
C LEU A 18 9.84 9.82 11.89
N LYS A 19 10.85 9.88 11.04
CA LYS A 19 11.77 11.02 10.97
C LYS A 19 11.04 12.29 10.56
N GLU A 20 10.19 12.22 9.53
CA GLU A 20 9.38 13.36 9.09
C GLU A 20 8.40 13.81 10.19
N LEU A 21 7.78 12.88 10.92
CA LEU A 21 6.88 13.24 12.03
C LEU A 21 7.61 13.98 13.16
N ALA A 22 8.86 13.60 13.45
CA ALA A 22 9.69 14.27 14.44
C ALA A 22 10.09 15.69 13.99
N ALA A 23 10.28 15.91 12.69
CA ALA A 23 10.64 17.21 12.12
C ALA A 23 9.42 18.12 11.87
N HIS A 24 8.27 17.52 11.55
CA HIS A 24 7.06 18.18 11.04
C HIS A 24 5.81 17.68 11.77
N ALA A 25 5.73 17.97 13.07
CA ALA A 25 4.60 17.55 13.91
C ALA A 25 3.25 18.10 13.41
N GLU A 26 3.26 19.23 12.68
CA GLU A 26 2.08 19.83 12.05
C GLU A 26 1.50 18.97 10.92
N GLN A 27 2.29 18.07 10.33
CA GLN A 27 1.87 17.18 9.23
C GLN A 27 1.43 15.79 9.72
N LYS A 28 1.23 15.62 11.04
CA LYS A 28 0.91 14.33 11.66
C LYS A 28 -0.23 13.58 10.99
N GLU A 29 -1.31 14.26 10.62
CA GLU A 29 -2.48 13.63 10.00
C GLU A 29 -2.14 13.05 8.61
N LEU A 30 -1.41 13.80 7.80
CA LEU A 30 -0.94 13.34 6.49
C LEU A 30 -0.02 12.12 6.64
N LEU A 31 0.95 12.19 7.55
CA LEU A 31 1.91 11.10 7.79
C LEU A 31 1.21 9.83 8.31
N LEU A 32 0.17 9.97 9.12
CA LEU A 32 -0.65 8.85 9.56
C LEU A 32 -1.43 8.21 8.40
N ILE A 33 -2.00 9.03 7.50
CA ILE A 33 -2.67 8.52 6.29
C ILE A 33 -1.67 7.77 5.39
N MET A 34 -0.46 8.30 5.21
CA MET A 34 0.59 7.61 4.44
C MET A 34 0.98 6.27 5.07
N SER A 35 1.11 6.22 6.40
CA SER A 35 1.39 4.98 7.13
C SER A 35 0.26 3.95 6.95
N LYS A 36 -1.01 4.38 7.05
CA LYS A 36 -2.17 3.52 6.77
C LYS A 36 -2.17 3.00 5.34
N LEU A 37 -1.92 3.86 4.35
CA LEU A 37 -1.86 3.48 2.94
C LEU A 37 -0.76 2.44 2.68
N ALA A 38 0.40 2.56 3.34
CA ALA A 38 1.46 1.55 3.26
C ALA A 38 0.99 0.18 3.77
N THR A 39 0.32 0.15 4.92
CA THR A 39 -0.25 -1.09 5.49
C THR A 39 -1.33 -1.70 4.59
N ILE A 40 -2.24 -0.87 4.05
CA ILE A 40 -3.27 -1.31 3.10
C ILE A 40 -2.63 -1.92 1.84
N GLY A 41 -1.58 -1.28 1.31
CA GLY A 41 -0.84 -1.77 0.15
C GLY A 41 -0.18 -3.13 0.41
N GLU A 42 0.46 -3.30 1.57
CA GLU A 42 1.05 -4.58 1.98
C GLU A 42 -0.01 -5.68 2.13
N TYR A 43 -1.16 -5.35 2.71
CA TYR A 43 -2.30 -6.26 2.85
C TYR A 43 -2.82 -6.71 1.49
N ILE A 44 -3.07 -5.76 0.57
CA ILE A 44 -3.53 -6.06 -0.79
C ILE A 44 -2.50 -6.89 -1.55
N SER A 45 -1.22 -6.53 -1.47
CA SER A 45 -0.12 -7.27 -2.12
C SER A 45 -0.05 -8.71 -1.64
N THR A 46 -0.16 -8.93 -0.33
CA THR A 46 -0.16 -10.27 0.28
C THR A 46 -1.33 -11.12 -0.22
N HIS A 47 -2.52 -10.54 -0.34
CA HIS A 47 -3.71 -11.25 -0.82
C HIS A 47 -3.65 -11.51 -2.33
N THR A 48 -3.15 -10.55 -3.11
CA THR A 48 -2.99 -10.69 -4.56
C THR A 48 -1.93 -11.74 -4.89
N SER A 49 -0.83 -11.79 -4.14
CA SER A 49 0.21 -12.81 -4.30
C SER A 49 -0.32 -14.22 -3.99
N LYS A 50 -1.35 -14.33 -3.14
CA LYS A 50 -2.04 -15.59 -2.79
C LYS A 50 -3.30 -15.85 -3.63
N ALA A 51 -3.66 -14.92 -4.52
CA ALA A 51 -4.88 -14.98 -5.34
C ALA A 51 -4.89 -16.12 -6.36
N GLY A 52 -3.73 -16.64 -6.76
CA GLY A 52 -3.67 -17.84 -7.60
C GLY A 52 -4.17 -19.11 -6.90
N ILE A 53 -4.25 -19.10 -5.57
CA ILE A 53 -4.58 -20.25 -4.73
C ILE A 53 -5.94 -20.05 -4.03
N ALA A 54 -6.29 -18.81 -3.72
CA ALA A 54 -7.64 -18.44 -3.25
C ALA A 54 -8.50 -18.06 -4.46
N ASN A 55 -9.76 -18.51 -4.56
CA ASN A 55 -10.69 -18.27 -5.71
C ASN A 55 -11.11 -16.79 -5.94
N ILE A 56 -10.19 -15.83 -5.86
CA ILE A 56 -10.42 -14.39 -5.95
C ILE A 56 -10.00 -13.80 -7.31
N LEU A 57 -9.64 -14.64 -8.28
CA LEU A 57 -9.40 -14.25 -9.67
C LEU A 57 -10.71 -14.26 -10.50
N GLY A 58 -10.72 -13.43 -11.54
CA GLY A 58 -11.80 -13.35 -12.53
C GLY A 58 -12.79 -12.20 -12.33
N ALA A 59 -13.74 -12.11 -13.26
CA ALA A 59 -14.73 -11.04 -13.28
C ALA A 59 -15.67 -11.10 -12.06
N ALA A 60 -16.04 -9.91 -11.57
CA ALA A 60 -17.03 -9.72 -10.51
C ALA A 60 -18.47 -9.65 -11.03
N GLY A 61 -18.67 -9.76 -12.36
CA GLY A 61 -20.00 -9.71 -12.99
C GLY A 61 -20.64 -8.32 -13.00
N ALA A 62 -19.86 -7.28 -12.73
CA ALA A 62 -20.31 -5.89 -12.72
C ALA A 62 -19.51 -5.06 -13.73
N VAL A 63 -20.12 -3.97 -14.20
CA VAL A 63 -19.48 -2.95 -15.04
C VAL A 63 -19.39 -1.66 -14.23
N ASN A 64 -18.22 -1.02 -14.20
CA ASN A 64 -18.05 0.25 -13.47
C ASN A 64 -18.64 1.43 -14.26
N VAL A 65 -18.62 2.63 -13.67
CA VAL A 65 -19.14 3.85 -14.31
C VAL A 65 -18.34 4.28 -15.54
N GLN A 66 -17.14 3.70 -15.74
CA GLN A 66 -16.26 3.87 -16.89
C GLN A 66 -16.53 2.86 -18.01
N GLY A 67 -17.44 1.90 -17.82
CA GLY A 67 -17.78 0.90 -18.83
C GLY A 67 -16.87 -0.34 -18.84
N GLU A 68 -16.04 -0.53 -17.81
CA GLU A 68 -15.09 -1.65 -17.71
C GLU A 68 -15.67 -2.80 -16.86
N THR A 69 -15.37 -4.04 -17.27
CA THR A 69 -15.70 -5.23 -16.47
C THR A 69 -14.84 -5.27 -15.21
N VAL A 70 -15.48 -5.15 -14.06
CA VAL A 70 -14.84 -5.15 -12.74
C VAL A 70 -14.30 -6.55 -12.43
N GLN A 71 -13.07 -6.64 -11.93
CA GLN A 71 -12.48 -7.87 -11.42
C GLN A 71 -12.75 -8.04 -9.92
N LYS A 72 -12.80 -9.29 -9.44
CA LYS A 72 -12.97 -9.58 -8.01
C LYS A 72 -11.86 -8.96 -7.14
N LEU A 73 -10.63 -8.88 -7.67
CA LEU A 73 -9.52 -8.19 -7.01
C LEU A 73 -9.78 -6.69 -6.85
N ASP A 74 -10.42 -6.05 -7.82
CA ASP A 74 -10.76 -4.62 -7.75
C ASP A 74 -11.78 -4.37 -6.62
N VAL A 75 -12.79 -5.24 -6.54
CA VAL A 75 -13.80 -5.19 -5.46
C VAL A 75 -13.14 -5.40 -4.10
N PHE A 76 -12.24 -6.38 -3.99
CA PHE A 76 -11.49 -6.64 -2.77
C PHE A 76 -10.65 -5.43 -2.35
N ALA A 77 -9.81 -4.90 -3.23
CA ALA A 77 -8.96 -3.75 -2.94
C ALA A 77 -9.79 -2.53 -2.51
N ASN A 78 -10.88 -2.25 -3.22
CA ASN A 78 -11.81 -1.17 -2.88
C ASN A 78 -12.44 -1.36 -1.49
N ASN A 79 -12.84 -2.58 -1.13
CA ASN A 79 -13.40 -2.86 0.19
C ASN A 79 -12.37 -2.70 1.31
N VAL A 80 -11.13 -3.15 1.08
CA VAL A 80 -10.03 -2.95 2.05
C VAL A 80 -9.79 -1.46 2.28
N CYS A 81 -9.66 -0.67 1.22
CA CYS A 81 -9.48 0.77 1.31
C CYS A 81 -10.62 1.44 2.09
N LYS A 82 -11.88 1.14 1.76
CA LYS A 82 -13.05 1.72 2.45
C LYS A 82 -13.14 1.38 3.93
N THR A 83 -12.61 0.23 4.34
CA THR A 83 -12.74 -0.26 5.73
C THR A 83 -11.56 0.17 6.60
N GLN A 84 -10.36 0.31 6.02
CA GLN A 84 -9.12 0.51 6.78
C GLN A 84 -8.58 1.94 6.70
N LEU A 85 -9.01 2.73 5.71
CA LEU A 85 -8.68 4.15 5.60
C LEU A 85 -9.56 4.96 6.56
#